data_AF-A0A9D0LKZ3-F1
#
_entry.id   AF-A0A9D0LKZ3-F1
#
_cell.length_a   1.000
_cell.length_b   1.000
_cell.length_c   1.000
_cell.angle_alpha   90.00
_cell.angle_beta   90.00
_cell.angle_gamma   90.00
#
_symmetry.space_group_name_H-M   'P 1'
#
loop_
_entity.id
_entity.type
_entity.pdbx_description
1 polymer ?
#
loop_
_entity_poly.entity_id
_entity_poly.type
_entity_poly.pdbx_seq_one_letter_code
_entity_poly.pdbx_strand_id
1 'polypeptide(L)'
;MIPGVALLVLLPLLLSPLAYLFRRRATLASFLSTGVALVLAAGMLWLPADRPIQVRGWQIILSEPVTLLGREMALTPANRLGLAYLFLVIAGLFLFAWRVSQGWTVFPLGLVLLSVLSGVLIIRPFIFSFLFLEVAVTLTVFLIQGGQTGSTRGALRLLVLTTLALPTFLIAGWLVDLYRFTPDNVSLVQRASLLITVGFAILLGIPPFHTWIVTVADEAPPAVAASMLSGYHGILLFLLLDLLQRFEWLTAQPYLTVLWTVGGLFL
;
A
#
# COMPACT_ATOMS: atom_id res chain seq x y z
N MET A 1 -19.34 -12.69 -15.57
CA MET A 1 -19.31 -11.80 -14.40
C MET A 1 -17.89 -11.26 -14.29
N ILE A 2 -17.72 -9.98 -14.03
CA ILE A 2 -16.37 -9.38 -13.88
C ILE A 2 -16.11 -9.23 -12.39
N PRO A 3 -15.06 -9.85 -11.84
CA PRO A 3 -14.74 -9.71 -10.44
C PRO A 3 -14.29 -8.28 -10.15
N GLY A 4 -15.00 -7.60 -9.26
CA GLY A 4 -14.73 -6.19 -8.97
C GLY A 4 -13.35 -5.97 -8.35
N VAL A 5 -12.81 -6.97 -7.64
CA VAL A 5 -11.44 -6.96 -7.11
C VAL A 5 -10.39 -6.80 -8.22
N ALA A 6 -10.59 -7.48 -9.38
CA ALA A 6 -9.68 -7.32 -10.51
C ALA A 6 -9.72 -5.89 -11.07
N LEU A 7 -10.88 -5.22 -11.07
CA LEU A 7 -10.99 -3.84 -11.53
C LEU A 7 -10.16 -2.88 -10.68
N LEU A 8 -10.01 -3.13 -9.37
CA LEU A 8 -9.24 -2.26 -8.48
C LEU A 8 -7.76 -2.21 -8.85
N VAL A 9 -7.23 -3.32 -9.38
CA VAL A 9 -5.83 -3.45 -9.79
C VAL A 9 -5.69 -3.11 -11.28
N LEU A 10 -6.49 -3.75 -12.13
CA LEU A 10 -6.35 -3.64 -13.58
C LEU A 10 -6.72 -2.27 -14.12
N LEU A 11 -7.75 -1.59 -13.59
CA LEU A 11 -8.19 -0.31 -14.11
C LEU A 11 -7.10 0.79 -14.03
N PRO A 12 -6.48 1.06 -12.87
CA PRO A 12 -5.40 2.05 -12.82
C PRO A 12 -4.18 1.62 -13.65
N LEU A 13 -3.86 0.32 -13.68
CA LEU A 13 -2.75 -0.20 -14.47
C LEU A 13 -2.96 -0.01 -15.98
N LEU A 14 -4.14 -0.31 -16.50
CA LEU A 14 -4.49 -0.19 -17.92
C LEU A 14 -4.63 1.26 -18.38
N LEU A 15 -4.98 2.18 -17.46
CA LEU A 15 -5.11 3.61 -17.77
C LEU A 15 -3.77 4.38 -17.62
N SER A 16 -2.74 3.76 -17.04
CA SER A 16 -1.40 4.34 -16.94
C SER A 16 -0.77 4.67 -18.31
N PRO A 17 -0.79 3.77 -19.33
CA PRO A 17 -0.31 4.09 -20.68
C PRO A 17 -1.05 5.27 -21.33
N LEU A 18 -2.36 5.43 -21.07
CA LEU A 18 -3.13 6.57 -21.55
C LEU A 18 -2.69 7.87 -20.87
N ALA A 19 -2.48 7.85 -19.55
CA ALA A 19 -1.90 8.99 -18.83
C ALA A 19 -0.51 9.36 -19.38
N TYR A 20 0.32 8.36 -19.73
CA TYR A 20 1.62 8.56 -20.37
C TYR A 20 1.51 9.16 -21.77
N LEU A 21 0.53 8.74 -22.58
CA LEU A 21 0.30 9.30 -23.91
C LEU A 21 -0.04 10.81 -23.83
N PHE A 22 -0.77 11.20 -22.79
CA PHE A 22 -1.07 12.59 -22.48
C PHE A 22 0.04 13.33 -21.72
N ARG A 23 1.27 12.80 -21.65
CA ARG A 23 2.40 13.43 -20.91
C ARG A 23 2.70 14.87 -21.29
N ARG A 24 2.37 15.30 -22.53
CA ARG A 24 2.55 16.68 -22.99
C ARG A 24 1.45 17.64 -22.51
N ARG A 25 0.31 17.11 -22.06
CA ARG A 25 -0.84 17.86 -21.54
C ARG A 25 -1.11 17.44 -20.09
N ALA A 26 -0.30 17.96 -19.17
CA ALA A 26 -0.34 17.62 -17.74
C ALA A 26 -1.74 17.77 -17.11
N THR A 27 -2.55 18.72 -17.60
CA THR A 27 -3.96 18.89 -17.20
C THR A 27 -4.78 17.63 -17.49
N LEU A 28 -4.75 17.13 -18.72
CA LEU A 28 -5.50 15.93 -19.11
C LEU A 28 -5.02 14.68 -18.37
N ALA A 29 -3.70 14.52 -18.24
CA ALA A 29 -3.14 13.39 -17.51
C ALA A 29 -3.56 13.41 -16.03
N SER A 30 -3.53 14.57 -15.37
CA SER A 30 -3.98 14.72 -13.99
C SER A 30 -5.47 14.43 -13.83
N PHE A 31 -6.35 15.08 -14.62
CA PHE A 31 -7.79 14.85 -14.51
C PHE A 31 -8.18 13.41 -14.81
N LEU A 32 -7.50 12.75 -15.74
CA LEU A 32 -7.69 11.32 -16.00
C LEU A 32 -7.27 10.49 -14.77
N SER A 33 -6.07 10.68 -14.24
CA SER A 33 -5.58 9.93 -13.07
C SER A 33 -6.40 10.18 -11.80
N THR A 34 -6.76 11.44 -11.54
CA THR A 34 -7.67 11.82 -10.44
C THR A 34 -9.04 11.21 -10.64
N GLY A 35 -9.61 11.29 -11.85
CA GLY A 35 -10.91 10.73 -12.17
C GLY A 35 -10.95 9.22 -11.92
N VAL A 36 -9.90 8.51 -12.32
CA VAL A 36 -9.72 7.08 -12.03
C VAL A 36 -9.73 6.81 -10.53
N ALA A 37 -8.89 7.52 -9.77
CA ALA A 37 -8.80 7.33 -8.33
C ALA A 37 -10.14 7.66 -7.63
N LEU A 38 -10.85 8.73 -8.03
CA LEU A 38 -12.14 9.10 -7.46
C LEU A 38 -13.25 8.09 -7.81
N VAL A 39 -13.26 7.54 -9.03
CA VAL A 39 -14.22 6.49 -9.40
C VAL A 39 -14.01 5.24 -8.56
N LEU A 40 -12.76 4.84 -8.33
CA LEU A 40 -12.43 3.72 -7.45
C LEU A 40 -12.80 4.00 -5.99
N ALA A 41 -12.54 5.21 -5.49
CA ALA A 41 -12.94 5.64 -4.14
C ALA A 41 -14.46 5.61 -3.95
N ALA A 42 -15.21 6.22 -4.89
CA ALA A 42 -16.67 6.21 -4.90
C ALA A 42 -17.20 4.77 -4.97
N GLY A 43 -16.55 3.91 -5.75
CA GLY A 43 -16.87 2.49 -5.80
C GLY A 43 -16.70 1.81 -4.44
N MET A 44 -15.61 2.10 -3.73
CA MET A 44 -15.39 1.56 -2.38
C MET A 44 -16.37 2.13 -1.35
N LEU A 45 -16.84 3.37 -1.46
CA LEU A 45 -17.69 3.98 -0.44
C LEU A 45 -19.19 3.73 -0.65
N TRP A 46 -19.64 3.69 -1.90
CA TRP A 46 -21.07 3.73 -2.21
C TRP A 46 -21.63 2.44 -2.81
N LEU A 47 -20.81 1.59 -3.44
CA LEU A 47 -21.30 0.36 -4.05
C LEU A 47 -21.48 -0.74 -2.98
N PRO A 48 -22.59 -1.49 -2.97
CA PRO A 48 -22.71 -2.67 -2.10
C PRO A 48 -21.67 -3.72 -2.53
N ALA A 49 -20.92 -4.26 -1.56
CA ALA A 49 -19.84 -5.20 -1.88
C ALA A 49 -20.36 -6.60 -2.26
N ASP A 50 -21.44 -7.02 -1.58
CA ASP A 50 -21.95 -8.40 -1.65
C ASP A 50 -23.14 -8.57 -2.61
N ARG A 51 -23.54 -7.51 -3.31
CA ARG A 51 -24.64 -7.56 -4.28
C ARG A 51 -24.09 -7.33 -5.70
N PRO A 52 -24.54 -8.13 -6.69
CA PRO A 52 -24.16 -7.90 -8.07
C PRO A 52 -24.74 -6.58 -8.56
N ILE A 53 -23.87 -5.77 -9.16
CA ILE A 53 -24.23 -4.48 -9.76
C ILE A 53 -24.21 -4.65 -11.26
N GLN A 54 -25.30 -4.25 -11.92
CA GLN A 54 -25.39 -4.30 -13.37
C GLN A 54 -24.92 -2.98 -13.96
N VAL A 55 -23.78 -2.99 -14.65
CA VAL A 55 -23.25 -1.84 -15.38
C VAL A 55 -23.27 -2.15 -16.86
N ARG A 56 -24.18 -1.52 -17.63
CA ARG A 56 -24.28 -1.66 -19.09
C ARG A 56 -24.26 -3.12 -19.58
N GLY A 57 -25.02 -4.00 -18.92
CA GLY A 57 -25.13 -5.43 -19.26
C GLY A 57 -24.09 -6.35 -18.61
N TRP A 58 -23.07 -5.79 -17.95
CA TRP A 58 -22.09 -6.57 -17.18
C TRP A 58 -22.51 -6.66 -15.72
N GLN A 59 -22.47 -7.87 -15.16
CA GLN A 59 -22.62 -8.09 -13.71
C GLN A 59 -21.25 -8.04 -13.04
N ILE A 60 -21.09 -7.10 -12.11
CA ILE A 60 -19.88 -6.88 -11.32
C ILE A 60 -20.22 -7.14 -9.86
N ILE A 61 -19.52 -8.08 -9.22
CA ILE A 61 -19.58 -8.29 -7.77
C ILE A 61 -18.26 -7.82 -7.19
N LEU A 62 -18.32 -6.85 -6.26
CA LEU A 62 -17.12 -6.21 -5.74
C LEU A 62 -16.30 -7.15 -4.85
N SER A 63 -16.98 -7.99 -4.06
CA SER A 63 -16.36 -8.97 -3.15
C SER A 63 -15.90 -10.27 -3.85
N GLU A 64 -16.16 -10.45 -5.15
CA GLU A 64 -15.83 -11.71 -5.84
C GLU A 64 -14.31 -11.90 -5.93
N PRO A 65 -13.76 -12.95 -5.29
CA PRO A 65 -12.31 -13.11 -5.19
C PRO A 65 -11.70 -13.51 -6.53
N VAL A 66 -10.43 -13.11 -6.72
CA VAL A 66 -9.67 -13.42 -7.94
C VAL A 66 -8.40 -14.13 -7.55
N THR A 67 -8.05 -15.19 -8.28
CA THR A 67 -6.78 -15.87 -8.08
C THR A 67 -5.69 -15.23 -8.95
N LEU A 68 -4.59 -14.81 -8.31
CA LEU A 68 -3.36 -14.37 -8.98
C LEU A 68 -2.20 -15.24 -8.48
N LEU A 69 -1.50 -15.93 -9.37
CA LEU A 69 -0.37 -16.82 -9.02
C LEU A 69 -0.75 -17.89 -7.97
N GLY A 70 -1.99 -18.40 -8.02
CA GLY A 70 -2.51 -19.34 -7.02
C GLY A 70 -2.80 -18.72 -5.64
N ARG A 71 -2.75 -17.39 -5.53
CA ARG A 71 -3.07 -16.61 -4.33
C ARG A 71 -4.37 -15.85 -4.51
N GLU A 72 -5.13 -15.72 -3.44
CA GLU A 72 -6.45 -15.10 -3.50
C GLU A 72 -6.34 -13.60 -3.27
N MET A 73 -6.94 -12.81 -4.14
CA MET A 73 -7.23 -11.40 -3.94
C MET A 73 -8.69 -11.28 -3.52
N ALA A 74 -8.92 -10.86 -2.29
CA ALA A 74 -10.26 -10.77 -1.73
C ALA A 74 -10.48 -9.41 -1.05
N LEU A 75 -11.58 -8.76 -1.41
CA LEU A 75 -12.05 -7.56 -0.72
C LEU A 75 -12.80 -7.99 0.54
N THR A 76 -12.34 -7.52 1.69
CA THR A 76 -12.99 -7.73 2.99
C THR A 76 -13.52 -6.41 3.53
N PRO A 77 -14.47 -6.43 4.47
CA PRO A 77 -14.92 -5.19 5.12
C PRO A 77 -13.77 -4.40 5.77
N ALA A 78 -12.76 -5.11 6.31
CA ALA A 78 -11.59 -4.51 6.95
C ALA A 78 -10.69 -3.72 5.97
N ASN A 79 -10.39 -4.27 4.80
CA ASN A 79 -9.48 -3.62 3.83
C ASN A 79 -10.19 -2.62 2.91
N ARG A 80 -11.52 -2.67 2.81
CA ARG A 80 -12.33 -1.77 1.98
C ARG A 80 -12.15 -0.29 2.36
N LEU A 81 -12.13 0.03 3.65
CA LEU A 81 -11.88 1.40 4.11
C LEU A 81 -10.44 1.85 3.82
N GLY A 82 -9.47 0.94 3.94
CA GLY A 82 -8.08 1.23 3.58
C GLY A 82 -7.90 1.57 2.10
N LEU A 83 -8.62 0.85 1.22
CA LEU A 83 -8.64 1.15 -0.21
C LEU A 83 -9.32 2.50 -0.51
N ALA A 84 -10.47 2.78 0.12
CA ALA A 84 -11.14 4.06 -0.05
C ALA A 84 -10.25 5.23 0.37
N TYR A 85 -9.57 5.10 1.52
CA TYR A 85 -8.58 6.06 2.00
C TYR A 85 -7.46 6.27 0.98
N LEU A 86 -6.84 5.16 0.52
CA LEU A 86 -5.76 5.21 -0.46
C LEU A 86 -6.17 5.95 -1.74
N PHE A 87 -7.34 5.59 -2.28
CA PHE A 87 -7.84 6.21 -3.51
C PHE A 87 -8.13 7.70 -3.34
N LEU A 88 -8.72 8.12 -2.22
CA LEU A 88 -8.99 9.54 -1.94
C LEU A 88 -7.71 10.35 -1.76
N VAL A 89 -6.75 9.84 -0.99
CA VAL A 89 -5.47 10.50 -0.75
C VAL A 89 -4.72 10.68 -2.07
N ILE A 90 -4.62 9.62 -2.88
CA ILE A 90 -3.90 9.67 -4.16
C ILE A 90 -4.64 10.55 -5.17
N ALA A 91 -5.98 10.58 -5.17
CA ALA A 91 -6.75 11.53 -5.99
C ALA A 91 -6.42 12.98 -5.65
N GLY A 92 -6.38 13.32 -4.35
CA GLY A 92 -5.98 14.65 -3.87
C GLY A 92 -4.55 14.99 -4.25
N LEU A 93 -3.62 14.03 -4.17
CA LEU A 93 -2.23 14.21 -4.55
C LEU A 93 -2.04 14.40 -6.06
N PHE A 94 -2.83 13.75 -6.91
CA PHE A 94 -2.82 14.01 -8.35
C PHE A 94 -3.33 15.43 -8.69
N LEU A 95 -4.32 15.95 -7.96
CA LEU A 95 -4.76 17.34 -8.10
C LEU A 95 -3.70 18.32 -7.60
N PHE A 96 -3.03 17.99 -6.50
CA PHE A 96 -1.93 18.78 -5.98
C PHE A 96 -0.74 18.83 -6.96
N ALA A 97 -0.35 17.67 -7.52
CA ALA A 97 0.70 17.55 -8.52
C ALA A 97 0.37 18.24 -9.85
N TRP A 98 -0.91 18.53 -10.11
CA TRP A 98 -1.30 19.36 -11.26
C TRP A 98 -1.02 20.85 -11.02
N ARG A 99 -1.20 21.32 -9.78
CA ARG A 99 -0.95 22.73 -9.42
C ARG A 99 0.53 23.04 -9.24
N VAL A 100 1.30 22.09 -8.74
CA VAL A 100 2.75 22.22 -8.55
C VAL A 100 3.40 21.37 -9.64
N SER A 101 4.03 21.97 -10.65
CA SER A 101 4.64 21.21 -11.76
C SER A 101 5.71 20.23 -11.26
N GLN A 102 5.43 18.91 -11.24
CA GLN A 102 6.28 17.88 -10.61
C GLN A 102 6.83 16.83 -11.59
N GLY A 103 6.85 17.14 -12.89
CA GLY A 103 7.27 16.20 -13.93
C GLY A 103 6.13 15.29 -14.40
N TRP A 104 6.26 14.81 -15.64
CA TRP A 104 5.19 14.10 -16.34
C TRP A 104 5.05 12.62 -15.95
N THR A 105 6.03 12.07 -15.23
CA THR A 105 6.05 10.67 -14.78
C THR A 105 5.15 10.41 -13.57
N VAL A 106 4.82 11.44 -12.78
CA VAL A 106 4.01 11.32 -11.54
C VAL A 106 2.64 10.69 -11.81
N PHE A 107 1.97 11.08 -12.90
CA PHE A 107 0.62 10.58 -13.22
C PHE A 107 0.61 9.12 -13.70
N PRO A 108 1.35 8.73 -14.76
CA PRO A 108 1.34 7.34 -15.21
C PRO A 108 1.95 6.39 -14.17
N LEU A 109 3.07 6.75 -13.56
CA LEU A 109 3.72 5.88 -12.58
C LEU A 109 2.96 5.87 -11.25
N GLY A 110 2.30 6.97 -10.88
CA GLY A 110 1.38 7.01 -9.74
C GLY A 110 0.15 6.11 -9.92
N LEU A 111 -0.36 5.95 -11.15
CA LEU A 111 -1.43 4.98 -11.43
C LEU A 111 -0.93 3.52 -11.32
N VAL A 112 0.29 3.23 -11.80
CA VAL A 112 0.90 1.91 -11.57
C VAL A 112 1.08 1.66 -10.07
N LEU A 113 1.57 2.66 -9.34
CA LEU A 113 1.76 2.57 -7.89
C LEU A 113 0.41 2.35 -7.19
N LEU A 114 -0.65 3.06 -7.59
CA LEU A 114 -2.00 2.88 -7.07
C LEU A 114 -2.53 1.45 -7.30
N SER A 115 -2.26 0.87 -8.47
CA SER A 115 -2.57 -0.54 -8.77
C SER A 115 -1.86 -1.49 -7.82
N VAL A 116 -0.54 -1.33 -7.67
CA VAL A 116 0.28 -2.22 -6.83
C VAL A 116 -0.13 -2.08 -5.36
N LEU A 117 -0.29 -0.86 -4.87
CA LEU A 117 -0.72 -0.55 -3.50
C LEU A 117 -2.14 -1.03 -3.20
N SER A 118 -3.04 -1.06 -4.19
CA SER A 118 -4.35 -1.72 -4.04
C SER A 118 -4.18 -3.22 -3.82
N GLY A 119 -3.26 -3.83 -4.60
CA GLY A 119 -2.85 -5.23 -4.44
C GLY A 119 -2.35 -5.56 -3.03
N VAL A 120 -1.56 -4.67 -2.42
CA VAL A 120 -1.03 -4.82 -1.05
C VAL A 120 -2.15 -5.10 -0.04
N LEU A 121 -3.29 -4.40 -0.12
CA LEU A 121 -4.38 -4.51 0.84
C LEU A 121 -5.32 -5.70 0.62
N ILE A 122 -5.37 -6.25 -0.60
CA ILE A 122 -6.33 -7.30 -0.99
C ILE A 122 -5.72 -8.68 -1.16
N ILE A 123 -4.39 -8.78 -1.37
CA ILE A 123 -3.72 -10.05 -1.59
C ILE A 123 -3.64 -10.88 -0.31
N ARG A 124 -3.91 -12.18 -0.42
CA ARG A 124 -3.84 -13.14 0.68
C ARG A 124 -3.05 -14.39 0.27
N PRO A 125 -2.20 -14.96 1.16
CA PRO A 125 -1.96 -14.58 2.54
C PRO A 125 -1.11 -13.30 2.69
N PHE A 126 -1.13 -12.70 3.89
CA PHE A 126 -0.57 -11.36 4.16
C PHE A 126 0.93 -11.22 3.84
N ILE A 127 1.68 -12.34 3.81
CA ILE A 127 3.10 -12.38 3.42
C ILE A 127 3.30 -11.73 2.04
N PHE A 128 2.36 -11.94 1.11
CA PHE A 128 2.42 -11.36 -0.23
C PHE A 128 2.17 -9.84 -0.23
N SER A 129 1.48 -9.29 0.76
CA SER A 129 1.29 -7.85 0.90
C SER A 129 2.62 -7.13 1.01
N PHE A 130 3.56 -7.69 1.79
CA PHE A 130 4.90 -7.12 1.96
C PHE A 130 5.79 -7.27 0.73
N LEU A 131 5.61 -8.34 -0.06
CA LEU A 131 6.27 -8.47 -1.37
C LEU A 131 5.76 -7.42 -2.36
N PHE A 132 4.45 -7.18 -2.41
CA PHE A 132 3.86 -6.13 -3.23
C PHE A 132 4.28 -4.74 -2.76
N LEU A 133 4.43 -4.55 -1.45
CA LEU A 133 4.94 -3.31 -0.87
C LEU A 133 6.37 -3.04 -1.34
N GLU A 134 7.23 -4.06 -1.39
CA GLU A 134 8.60 -3.91 -1.91
C GLU A 134 8.63 -3.53 -3.40
N VAL A 135 7.73 -4.09 -4.21
CA VAL A 135 7.54 -3.67 -5.61
C VAL A 135 7.09 -2.20 -5.67
N ALA A 136 6.14 -1.79 -4.82
CA ALA A 136 5.67 -0.42 -4.76
C ALA A 136 6.78 0.57 -4.36
N VAL A 137 7.63 0.19 -3.40
CA VAL A 137 8.77 1.00 -2.98
C VAL A 137 9.82 1.11 -4.09
N THR A 138 10.13 0.01 -4.77
CA THR A 138 11.02 0.01 -5.93
C THR A 138 10.52 0.97 -7.02
N LEU A 139 9.22 0.98 -7.30
CA LEU A 139 8.63 1.94 -8.26
C LEU A 139 8.73 3.39 -7.75
N THR A 140 8.54 3.59 -6.45
CA THR A 140 8.63 4.90 -5.80
C THR A 140 10.04 5.48 -5.85
N VAL A 141 11.09 4.66 -5.78
CA VAL A 141 12.49 5.11 -5.94
C VAL A 141 12.68 5.90 -7.24
N PHE A 142 12.07 5.45 -8.34
CA PHE A 142 12.11 6.18 -9.61
C PHE A 142 11.33 7.49 -9.58
N LEU A 143 10.21 7.55 -8.84
CA LEU A 143 9.44 8.78 -8.62
C LEU A 143 10.20 9.80 -7.77
N ILE A 144 10.92 9.34 -6.73
CA ILE A 144 11.74 10.20 -5.87
C ILE A 144 12.83 10.88 -6.69
N GLN A 145 13.46 10.16 -7.61
CA GLN A 145 14.49 10.75 -8.47
C GLN A 145 13.92 11.74 -9.49
N GLY A 146 12.69 11.53 -9.97
CA GLY A 146 11.93 12.55 -10.72
C GLY A 146 12.61 13.13 -11.97
N GLY A 147 13.66 12.48 -12.49
CA GLY A 147 14.50 13.01 -13.58
C GLY A 147 15.44 14.15 -13.18
N GLN A 148 15.61 14.43 -11.88
CA GLN A 148 16.52 15.46 -11.38
C GLN A 148 17.94 14.88 -11.20
N THR A 149 18.96 15.68 -11.52
CA THR A 149 20.35 15.37 -11.17
C THR A 149 20.56 15.75 -9.70
N GLY A 150 20.62 14.76 -8.81
CA GLY A 150 20.71 15.01 -7.37
C GLY A 150 21.15 13.78 -6.58
N SER A 151 21.10 13.91 -5.26
CA SER A 151 21.38 12.80 -4.33
C SER A 151 20.38 11.66 -4.53
N THR A 152 20.87 10.43 -4.53
CA THR A 152 20.05 9.20 -4.55
C THR A 152 19.83 8.63 -3.15
N ARG A 153 20.31 9.33 -2.13
CA ARG A 153 20.44 8.80 -0.77
C ARG A 153 19.09 8.51 -0.13
N GLY A 154 18.10 9.37 -0.30
CA GLY A 154 16.75 9.19 0.22
C GLY A 154 16.07 7.98 -0.41
N ALA A 155 16.16 7.85 -1.73
CA ALA A 155 15.58 6.73 -2.45
C ALA A 155 16.26 5.39 -2.07
N LEU A 156 17.60 5.38 -1.97
CA LEU A 156 18.34 4.18 -1.55
C LEU A 156 18.08 3.82 -0.09
N ARG A 157 17.98 4.79 0.81
CA ARG A 157 17.65 4.54 2.22
C ARG A 157 16.26 3.95 2.40
N LEU A 158 15.28 4.50 1.68
CA LEU A 158 13.94 3.95 1.64
C LEU A 158 13.99 2.48 1.20
N LEU A 159 14.60 2.21 0.05
CA LEU A 159 14.71 0.85 -0.47
C LEU A 159 15.42 -0.10 0.50
N VAL A 160 16.61 0.26 1.00
CA VAL A 160 17.37 -0.60 1.91
C VAL A 160 16.59 -0.92 3.18
N LEU A 161 15.92 0.07 3.78
CA LEU A 161 15.14 -0.17 5.00
C LEU A 161 13.89 -1.00 4.74
N THR A 162 13.17 -0.79 3.63
CA THR A 162 12.00 -1.62 3.30
C THR A 162 12.41 -3.04 2.93
N THR A 163 13.50 -3.21 2.17
CA THR A 163 14.09 -4.53 1.87
C THR A 163 14.50 -5.25 3.16
N LEU A 164 15.06 -4.53 4.14
CA LEU A 164 15.46 -5.09 5.44
C LEU A 164 14.25 -5.51 6.29
N ALA A 165 13.12 -4.82 6.17
CA ALA A 165 11.88 -5.22 6.85
C ALA A 165 11.29 -6.51 6.27
N LEU A 166 11.42 -6.73 4.95
CA LEU A 166 10.84 -7.88 4.26
C LEU A 166 11.16 -9.26 4.90
N PRO A 167 12.43 -9.64 5.16
CA PRO A 167 12.74 -10.94 5.76
C PRO A 167 12.08 -11.14 7.13
N THR A 168 11.88 -10.07 7.91
CA THR A 168 11.20 -10.17 9.21
C THR A 168 9.76 -10.66 9.05
N PHE A 169 9.03 -10.15 8.05
CA PHE A 169 7.67 -10.59 7.75
C PHE A 169 7.60 -11.97 7.12
N LEU A 170 8.55 -12.32 6.25
CA LEU A 170 8.62 -13.66 5.66
C LEU A 170 8.84 -14.74 6.73
N ILE A 171 9.80 -14.52 7.63
CA ILE A 171 10.09 -15.44 8.73
C ILE A 171 8.93 -15.48 9.72
N ALA A 172 8.32 -14.33 10.06
CA ALA A 172 7.15 -14.30 10.93
C ALA A 172 5.97 -15.09 10.35
N GLY A 173 5.68 -14.91 9.06
CA GLY A 173 4.63 -15.66 8.37
C GLY A 173 4.87 -17.16 8.40
N TRP A 174 6.11 -17.59 8.16
CA TRP A 174 6.50 -19.00 8.27
C TRP A 174 6.34 -19.55 9.70
N LEU A 175 6.71 -18.79 10.73
CA LEU A 175 6.52 -19.17 12.13
C LEU A 175 5.03 -19.29 12.50
N VAL A 176 4.19 -18.39 11.99
CA VAL A 176 2.73 -18.45 12.17
C VAL A 176 2.14 -19.70 11.53
N ASP A 177 2.60 -20.06 10.33
CA ASP A 177 2.16 -21.29 9.68
C ASP A 177 2.64 -22.53 10.44
N LEU A 178 3.88 -22.53 10.97
CA LEU A 178 4.40 -23.62 11.80
C LEU A 178 3.61 -23.80 13.10
N TYR A 179 3.21 -22.69 13.74
CA TYR A 179 2.41 -22.73 14.97
C TYR A 179 1.07 -23.45 14.77
N ARG A 180 0.45 -23.36 13.58
CA ARG A 180 -0.79 -24.09 13.27
C ARG A 180 -0.62 -25.60 13.34
N PHE A 181 0.58 -26.11 13.09
CA PHE A 181 0.92 -27.53 13.19
C PHE A 181 1.44 -27.93 14.57
N THR A 182 1.81 -26.97 15.43
CA THR A 182 2.31 -27.23 16.79
C THR A 182 1.80 -26.17 17.79
N PRO A 183 0.49 -26.16 18.10
CA PRO A 183 -0.13 -25.09 18.90
C PRO A 183 0.38 -24.96 20.34
N ASP A 184 0.98 -26.02 20.87
CA ASP A 184 1.56 -26.02 22.23
C ASP A 184 2.84 -25.20 22.33
N ASN A 185 3.50 -24.91 21.20
CA ASN A 185 4.75 -24.17 21.18
C ASN A 185 4.52 -22.66 21.07
N VAL A 186 4.09 -22.05 22.17
CA VAL A 186 3.81 -20.61 22.29
C VAL A 186 5.01 -19.71 21.97
N SER A 187 6.24 -20.24 22.02
CA SER A 187 7.46 -19.50 21.67
C SER A 187 7.50 -19.09 20.20
N LEU A 188 6.83 -19.84 19.31
CA LEU A 188 6.72 -19.51 17.88
C LEU A 188 5.95 -18.20 17.67
N VAL A 189 4.83 -18.04 18.38
CA VAL A 189 3.98 -16.85 18.32
C VAL A 189 4.70 -15.63 18.88
N GLN A 190 5.43 -15.78 19.99
CA GLN A 190 6.23 -14.69 20.58
C GLN A 190 7.30 -14.19 19.60
N ARG A 191 8.04 -15.11 18.95
CA ARG A 191 9.06 -14.77 17.96
C ARG A 191 8.46 -14.13 16.70
N ALA A 192 7.33 -14.64 16.21
CA ALA A 192 6.61 -14.05 15.10
C ALA A 192 6.15 -12.61 15.43
N SER A 193 5.63 -12.40 16.64
CA SER A 193 5.19 -11.08 17.12
C SER A 193 6.33 -10.08 17.18
N LEU A 194 7.49 -10.49 17.70
CA LEU A 194 8.70 -9.66 17.73
C LEU A 194 9.12 -9.26 16.30
N LEU A 195 9.17 -10.22 15.38
CA LEU A 195 9.56 -9.96 14.00
C LEU A 195 8.57 -9.03 13.27
N ILE A 196 7.25 -9.23 13.47
CA ILE A 196 6.22 -8.33 12.93
C ILE A 196 6.41 -6.92 13.49
N THR A 197 6.64 -6.80 14.80
CA THR A 197 6.87 -5.51 15.47
C THR A 197 8.08 -4.79 14.89
N VAL A 198 9.21 -5.50 14.74
CA VAL A 198 10.44 -4.95 14.15
C VAL A 198 10.20 -4.54 12.70
N GLY A 199 9.54 -5.39 11.90
CA GLY A 199 9.20 -5.09 10.52
C GLY A 199 8.38 -3.81 10.39
N PHE A 200 7.32 -3.65 11.19
CA PHE A 200 6.51 -2.43 11.19
C PHE A 200 7.27 -1.22 11.73
N ALA A 201 8.14 -1.38 12.74
CA ALA A 201 8.96 -0.28 13.23
C ALA A 201 9.89 0.27 12.14
N ILE A 202 10.46 -0.61 11.31
CA ILE A 202 11.27 -0.20 10.14
C ILE A 202 10.39 0.50 9.09
N LEU A 203 9.27 -0.13 8.69
CA LEU A 203 8.39 0.38 7.63
C LEU A 203 7.73 1.72 7.99
N LEU A 204 7.32 1.91 9.23
CA LEU A 204 6.74 3.17 9.74
C LEU A 204 7.80 4.23 10.08
N GLY A 205 9.10 3.90 9.97
CA GLY A 205 10.18 4.80 10.31
C GLY A 205 10.20 5.20 11.79
N ILE A 206 9.87 4.29 12.70
CA ILE A 206 9.99 4.52 14.15
C ILE A 206 11.48 4.65 14.51
N PRO A 207 11.90 5.59 15.37
CA PRO A 207 13.30 5.70 15.78
C PRO A 207 13.89 4.36 16.24
N PRO A 208 15.09 3.96 15.75
CA PRO A 208 16.06 4.74 14.96
C PRO A 208 15.88 4.69 13.43
N PHE A 209 14.81 4.11 12.90
CA PHE A 209 14.59 3.89 11.46
C PHE A 209 13.99 5.09 10.69
N HIS A 210 13.76 6.23 11.35
CA HIS A 210 13.13 7.43 10.74
C HIS A 210 13.95 8.11 9.64
N THR A 211 15.23 7.73 9.46
CA THR A 211 16.17 8.46 8.60
C THR A 211 15.74 8.53 7.13
N TRP A 212 15.01 7.54 6.61
CA TRP A 212 14.51 7.59 5.24
C TRP A 212 13.46 8.68 5.06
N ILE A 213 12.59 8.92 6.07
CA ILE A 213 11.52 9.91 6.00
C ILE A 213 12.10 11.30 5.78
N VAL A 214 13.10 11.69 6.59
CA VAL A 214 13.74 13.00 6.50
C VAL A 214 14.41 13.18 5.14
N THR A 215 15.21 12.19 4.70
CA THR A 215 15.90 12.31 3.41
C THR A 215 14.96 12.28 2.20
N VAL A 216 13.85 11.55 2.27
CA VAL A 216 12.84 11.55 1.19
C VAL A 216 12.09 12.87 1.17
N ALA A 217 11.78 13.46 2.33
CA ALA A 217 11.16 14.78 2.39
C ALA A 217 12.06 15.89 1.80
N ASP A 218 13.38 15.78 1.99
CA ASP A 218 14.35 16.73 1.46
C ASP A 218 14.62 16.54 -0.05
N GLU A 219 14.66 15.30 -0.55
CA GLU A 219 15.12 14.99 -1.91
C GLU A 219 13.98 14.78 -2.93
N ALA A 220 12.78 14.35 -2.49
CA ALA A 220 11.71 13.97 -3.40
C ALA A 220 10.87 15.18 -3.86
N PRO A 221 10.25 15.13 -5.05
CA PRO A 221 9.22 16.08 -5.45
C PRO A 221 8.11 16.14 -4.38
N PRO A 222 7.57 17.33 -4.03
CA PRO A 222 6.64 17.47 -2.90
C PRO A 222 5.39 16.56 -2.97
N ALA A 223 4.88 16.25 -4.16
CA ALA A 223 3.74 15.35 -4.32
C ALA A 223 4.12 13.89 -4.03
N VAL A 224 5.34 13.49 -4.40
CA VAL A 224 5.88 12.16 -4.11
C VAL A 224 6.16 12.03 -2.61
N ALA A 225 6.79 13.04 -1.99
CA ALA A 225 6.98 13.08 -0.55
C ALA A 225 5.64 12.99 0.20
N ALA A 226 4.65 13.82 -0.17
CA ALA A 226 3.33 13.78 0.43
C ALA A 226 2.63 12.42 0.24
N SER A 227 2.82 11.75 -0.91
CA SER A 227 2.30 10.38 -1.14
C SER A 227 2.93 9.34 -0.22
N MET A 228 4.20 9.50 0.14
CA MET A 228 4.87 8.62 1.09
C MET A 228 4.40 8.86 2.53
N LEU A 229 4.28 10.13 2.93
CA LEU A 229 3.82 10.48 4.28
C LEU A 229 2.36 10.12 4.52
N SER A 230 1.48 10.24 3.52
CA SER A 230 0.05 9.95 3.68
C SER A 230 -0.33 8.58 3.13
N GLY A 231 -0.18 8.34 1.83
CA GLY A 231 -0.59 7.11 1.15
C GLY A 231 0.14 5.87 1.68
N TYR A 232 1.48 5.87 1.62
CA TYR A 232 2.27 4.71 2.05
C TYR A 232 2.12 4.40 3.54
N HIS A 233 2.30 5.39 4.44
CA HIS A 233 2.09 5.17 5.88
C HIS A 233 0.65 4.78 6.21
N GLY A 234 -0.35 5.37 5.53
CA GLY A 234 -1.74 4.99 5.72
C GLY A 234 -1.99 3.52 5.37
N ILE A 235 -1.44 3.01 4.27
CA ILE A 235 -1.52 1.59 3.92
C ILE A 235 -0.86 0.73 5.00
N LEU A 236 0.31 1.11 5.51
CA LEU A 236 0.97 0.38 6.59
C LEU A 236 0.09 0.29 7.84
N LEU A 237 -0.58 1.38 8.21
CA LEU A 237 -1.51 1.39 9.33
C LEU A 237 -2.71 0.47 9.07
N PHE A 238 -3.30 0.50 7.88
CA PHE A 238 -4.40 -0.42 7.53
C PHE A 238 -3.95 -1.90 7.48
N LEU A 239 -2.73 -2.18 7.02
CA LEU A 239 -2.15 -3.53 7.08
C LEU A 239 -1.94 -3.99 8.52
N LEU A 240 -1.43 -3.10 9.39
CA LEU A 240 -1.27 -3.39 10.80
C LEU A 240 -2.63 -3.68 11.44
N LEU A 241 -3.66 -2.88 11.13
CA LEU A 241 -5.02 -3.10 11.62
C LEU A 241 -5.61 -4.44 11.13
N ASP A 242 -5.46 -4.81 9.85
CA ASP A 242 -5.91 -6.13 9.33
C ASP A 242 -5.19 -7.27 10.08
N LEU A 243 -3.89 -7.14 10.36
CA LEU A 243 -3.15 -8.14 11.13
C LEU A 243 -3.60 -8.24 12.59
N LEU A 244 -3.84 -7.12 13.26
CA LEU A 244 -4.34 -7.09 14.64
C LEU A 244 -5.73 -7.72 14.75
N GLN A 245 -6.60 -7.47 13.77
CA GLN A 245 -7.92 -8.11 13.71
C GLN A 245 -7.84 -9.60 13.39
N ARG A 246 -6.89 -10.01 12.54
CA ARG A 246 -6.74 -11.40 12.12
C ARG A 246 -6.07 -12.28 13.17
N PHE A 247 -5.19 -11.70 13.98
CA PHE A 247 -4.37 -12.40 14.97
C PHE A 247 -4.60 -11.79 16.36
N GLU A 248 -5.65 -12.25 17.05
CA GLU A 248 -5.99 -11.78 18.40
C GLU A 248 -4.81 -11.88 19.37
N TRP A 249 -4.02 -12.95 19.28
CA TRP A 249 -2.81 -13.14 20.10
C TRP A 249 -1.77 -12.05 19.93
N LEU A 250 -1.75 -11.31 18.81
CA LEU A 250 -0.78 -10.24 18.57
C LEU A 250 -1.06 -9.07 19.51
N THR A 251 -2.34 -8.76 19.76
CA THR A 251 -2.77 -7.69 20.67
C THR A 251 -2.39 -7.96 22.14
N ALA A 252 -2.24 -9.23 22.51
CA ALA A 252 -1.86 -9.64 23.86
C ALA A 252 -0.33 -9.58 24.12
N GLN A 253 0.49 -9.30 23.11
CA GLN A 253 1.95 -9.32 23.26
C GLN A 253 2.52 -7.98 23.72
N PRO A 254 3.51 -7.98 24.63
CA PRO A 254 4.15 -6.76 25.12
C PRO A 254 5.00 -6.05 24.06
N TYR A 255 5.35 -6.71 22.96
CA TYR A 255 6.15 -6.08 21.90
C TYR A 255 5.37 -5.03 21.12
N LEU A 256 4.06 -5.20 20.96
CA LEU A 256 3.24 -4.19 20.30
C LEU A 256 3.17 -2.89 21.09
N THR A 257 3.07 -2.95 22.43
CA THR A 257 3.05 -1.73 23.26
C THR A 257 4.31 -0.90 23.10
N VAL A 258 5.46 -1.52 22.80
CA VAL A 258 6.69 -0.78 22.43
C VAL A 258 6.51 0.00 21.14
N LEU A 259 5.87 -0.59 20.13
CA LEU A 259 5.58 0.08 18.86
C LEU A 259 4.68 1.29 19.08
N TRP A 260 3.64 1.16 19.91
CA TRP A 260 2.71 2.25 20.19
C TRP A 260 3.32 3.37 21.06
N THR A 261 4.16 3.02 22.04
CA THR A 261 4.80 4.00 22.94
C THR A 261 5.94 4.75 22.26
N VAL A 262 6.85 4.04 21.57
CA VAL A 262 7.98 4.68 20.86
C VAL A 262 7.51 5.38 19.58
N GLY A 263 6.45 4.88 18.94
CA GLY A 263 5.80 5.52 17.80
C GLY A 263 4.94 6.75 18.15
N GLY A 264 4.78 7.08 19.45
CA GLY A 264 4.06 8.27 19.91
C GLY A 264 2.53 8.19 19.81
N LEU A 265 1.95 6.98 19.71
CA LEU A 265 0.49 6.78 19.65
C LEU A 265 -0.18 6.66 21.03
N PHE A 266 0.60 6.36 22.07
CA PHE A 266 0.20 6.61 23.46
C PHE A 266 1.16 7.62 24.07
N LEU A 267 0.67 8.85 24.29
CA LEU A 267 1.23 9.83 25.22
C LEU A 267 0.39 9.80 26.50
#